data_AF-A0A497TR42-F1
#
_entry.id   AF-A0A497TR42-F1
#
_cell.length_a   1.000
_cell.length_b   1.000
_cell.length_c   1.000
_cell.angle_alpha   90.00
_cell.angle_beta   90.00
_cell.angle_gamma   90.00
#
_symmetry.space_group_name_H-M   'P 1'
#
loop_
_entity.id
_entity.type
_entity.pdbx_description
1 polymer ?
#
loop_
_entity_poly.entity_id
_entity_poly.type
_entity_poly.pdbx_seq_one_letter_code
_entity_poly.pdbx_strand_id
1 'polypeptide(L)'
;MNGKKPASKSIHLIINEIVERVNADTQRLRILEQNVESLTSRIISVEDEILNFRKEFNKSLKDIDKKISETNNRLSKMENTIKEIVDYAKKLATKTEVAELKNLIDIYNPLKSNFVTKEEVEQMIRSKNNNK
;
A
#
# COMPACT_ATOMS: atom_id res chain seq x y z
N MET A 1 -104.15 8.33 -0.37
CA MET A 1 -103.55 7.26 -1.19
C MET A 1 -102.04 7.31 -1.03
N ASN A 2 -101.45 6.12 -0.93
CA ASN A 2 -100.08 5.80 -0.53
C ASN A 2 -98.97 6.49 -1.34
N GLY A 3 -97.84 6.74 -0.67
CA GLY A 3 -96.60 7.15 -1.33
C GLY A 3 -95.33 7.10 -0.47
N LYS A 4 -95.22 6.21 0.54
CA LYS A 4 -93.95 5.95 1.23
C LYS A 4 -92.97 5.24 0.27
N LYS A 5 -92.14 5.97 -0.47
CA LYS A 5 -90.87 5.47 -1.05
C LYS A 5 -89.83 6.61 -1.21
N PRO A 6 -88.89 6.74 -0.26
CA PRO A 6 -87.55 7.21 -0.65
C PRO A 6 -86.37 6.41 -0.05
N ALA A 7 -86.60 5.44 0.85
CA ALA A 7 -85.50 4.76 1.55
C ALA A 7 -84.65 3.86 0.65
N SER A 8 -85.22 3.21 -0.38
CA SER A 8 -84.48 2.25 -1.21
C SER A 8 -83.45 2.90 -2.13
N LYS A 9 -83.70 4.11 -2.64
CA LYS A 9 -82.75 4.85 -3.49
C LYS A 9 -81.52 5.31 -2.71
N SER A 10 -81.70 5.72 -1.45
CA SER A 10 -80.59 6.10 -0.56
C SER A 10 -79.67 4.91 -0.25
N ILE A 11 -80.25 3.73 0.02
CA ILE A 11 -79.48 2.51 0.26
C ILE A 11 -78.66 2.11 -0.98
N HIS A 12 -79.23 2.22 -2.19
CA HIS A 12 -78.50 1.90 -3.42
C HIS A 12 -77.32 2.85 -3.67
N LEU A 13 -77.46 4.14 -3.35
CA LEU A 13 -76.35 5.10 -3.44
C LEU A 13 -75.23 4.79 -2.46
N ILE A 14 -75.57 4.42 -1.23
CA ILE A 14 -74.58 4.00 -0.22
C ILE A 14 -73.86 2.73 -0.66
N ILE A 15 -74.59 1.74 -1.19
CA ILE A 15 -73.98 0.51 -1.71
C ILE A 15 -73.02 0.82 -2.86
N ASN A 16 -73.41 1.69 -3.81
CA ASN A 16 -72.54 2.06 -4.93
C ASN A 16 -71.26 2.75 -4.45
N GLU A 17 -71.37 3.71 -3.52
CA GLU A 17 -70.21 4.38 -2.92
C GLU A 17 -69.28 3.38 -2.21
N ILE A 18 -69.84 2.41 -1.47
CA ILE A 18 -69.05 1.36 -0.83
C ILE A 18 -68.34 0.50 -1.88
N VAL A 19 -69.04 0.11 -2.95
CA VAL A 19 -68.45 -0.68 -4.04
C VAL A 19 -67.32 0.08 -4.72
N GLU A 20 -67.50 1.38 -5.00
CA GLU A 20 -66.47 2.23 -5.59
C GLU A 20 -65.24 2.35 -4.67
N ARG A 21 -65.44 2.54 -3.36
CA ARG A 21 -64.34 2.56 -2.38
C ARG A 21 -63.60 1.24 -2.30
N VAL A 22 -64.33 0.12 -2.21
CA VAL A 22 -63.73 -1.22 -2.17
C VAL A 22 -62.91 -1.48 -3.44
N ASN A 23 -63.41 -1.07 -4.61
CA ASN A 23 -62.67 -1.19 -5.86
C ASN A 23 -61.39 -0.33 -5.86
N ALA A 24 -61.48 0.92 -5.40
CA ALA A 24 -60.33 1.82 -5.30
C ALA A 24 -59.28 1.29 -4.31
N ASP A 25 -59.71 0.76 -3.17
CA ASP A 25 -58.81 0.17 -2.17
C ASP A 25 -58.18 -1.13 -2.67
N THR A 26 -58.93 -1.95 -3.43
CA THR A 26 -58.38 -3.14 -4.10
C THR A 26 -57.30 -2.77 -5.11
N GLN A 27 -57.49 -1.70 -5.89
CA GLN A 27 -56.46 -1.21 -6.81
C GLN A 27 -55.22 -0.71 -6.06
N ARG A 28 -55.41 0.02 -4.96
CA ARG A 28 -54.31 0.50 -4.11
C ARG A 28 -53.52 -0.66 -3.50
N LEU A 29 -54.20 -1.69 -3.00
CA LEU A 29 -53.57 -2.89 -2.46
C LEU A 29 -52.70 -3.57 -3.51
N ARG A 30 -53.21 -3.75 -4.73
CA ARG A 30 -52.43 -4.35 -5.83
C ARG A 30 -51.16 -3.55 -6.15
N ILE A 31 -51.24 -2.21 -6.16
CA ILE A 31 -50.06 -1.35 -6.39
C ILE A 31 -49.05 -1.51 -5.25
N LEU A 32 -49.53 -1.58 -4.01
CA LEU A 32 -48.66 -1.79 -2.85
C LEU A 32 -47.98 -3.16 -2.89
N GLU A 33 -48.69 -4.23 -3.25
CA GLU A 33 -48.13 -5.57 -3.44
C GLU A 33 -47.01 -5.56 -4.48
N GLN A 34 -47.26 -4.97 -5.66
CA GLN A 34 -46.26 -4.83 -6.73
C GLN A 34 -45.03 -4.03 -6.27
N ASN A 35 -45.24 -2.95 -5.50
CA ASN A 35 -44.15 -2.16 -4.96
C ASN A 35 -43.33 -2.96 -3.93
N VAL A 36 -43.98 -3.76 -3.08
CA VAL A 36 -43.30 -4.63 -2.11
C VAL A 36 -42.48 -5.70 -2.82
N GLU A 37 -43.02 -6.34 -3.85
CA GLU A 37 -42.28 -7.30 -4.67
C GLU A 37 -41.05 -6.66 -5.34
N SER A 38 -41.23 -5.47 -5.93
CA SER A 38 -40.13 -4.72 -6.55
C SER A 38 -39.04 -4.34 -5.53
N LEU A 39 -39.43 -3.85 -4.35
CA LEU A 39 -38.49 -3.53 -3.27
C LEU A 39 -37.76 -4.76 -2.78
N THR A 40 -38.45 -5.89 -2.62
CA THR A 40 -37.86 -7.16 -2.20
C THR A 40 -36.81 -7.63 -3.20
N SER A 41 -37.11 -7.58 -4.51
CA SER A 41 -36.15 -7.92 -5.56
C SER A 41 -34.91 -7.02 -5.55
N ARG A 42 -35.09 -5.71 -5.33
CA ARG A 42 -33.99 -4.75 -5.20
C ARG A 42 -33.13 -5.02 -3.96
N ILE A 43 -33.74 -5.35 -2.83
CA ILE A 43 -33.01 -5.71 -1.60
C ILE A 43 -32.14 -6.94 -1.85
N ILE A 44 -32.70 -8.00 -2.43
CA ILE A 44 -31.96 -9.22 -2.76
C ILE A 44 -30.77 -8.91 -3.68
N SER A 45 -30.97 -8.08 -4.70
CA SER A 45 -29.89 -7.69 -5.62
C SER A 45 -28.77 -6.92 -4.91
N VAL A 46 -29.13 -5.99 -4.02
CA VAL A 46 -28.16 -5.24 -3.20
C VAL A 46 -27.41 -6.16 -2.24
N GLU A 47 -28.09 -7.13 -1.63
CA GLU A 47 -27.45 -8.13 -0.76
C GLU A 47 -26.43 -8.96 -1.53
N ASP A 48 -26.77 -9.42 -2.74
CA ASP A 48 -25.86 -10.16 -3.62
C ASP A 48 -24.64 -9.31 -4.04
N GLU A 49 -24.86 -8.04 -4.39
CA GLU A 49 -23.78 -7.10 -4.70
C GLU A 49 -22.85 -6.88 -3.49
N ILE A 50 -23.40 -6.71 -2.29
CA ILE A 50 -22.62 -6.57 -1.05
C ILE A 50 -21.81 -7.84 -0.77
N LEU A 51 -22.39 -9.02 -0.95
CA LEU A 51 -21.68 -10.29 -0.77
C LEU A 51 -20.53 -10.44 -1.77
N ASN A 52 -20.73 -10.06 -3.02
CA ASN A 52 -19.70 -10.09 -4.05
C ASN A 52 -18.60 -9.05 -3.77
N PHE A 53 -18.97 -7.83 -3.41
CA PHE A 53 -18.04 -6.79 -3.01
C PHE A 53 -17.17 -7.24 -1.82
N ARG A 54 -17.78 -7.86 -0.80
CA ARG A 54 -17.04 -8.38 0.36
C ARG A 54 -16.04 -9.47 -0.03
N LYS A 55 -16.39 -10.36 -0.96
CA LYS A 55 -15.49 -11.42 -1.46
C LYS A 55 -14.29 -10.82 -2.19
N GLU A 56 -14.53 -9.91 -3.13
CA GLU A 56 -13.47 -9.25 -3.90
C GLU A 56 -12.58 -8.37 -3.00
N PHE A 57 -13.17 -7.67 -2.04
CA PHE A 57 -12.42 -6.88 -1.07
C PHE A 57 -11.49 -7.76 -0.22
N ASN A 58 -11.98 -8.88 0.30
CA ASN A 58 -11.15 -9.83 1.06
C ASN A 58 -10.02 -10.43 0.21
N LYS A 59 -10.27 -10.69 -1.07
CA LYS A 59 -9.24 -11.15 -2.01
C LYS A 59 -8.17 -10.08 -2.21
N SER A 60 -8.59 -8.84 -2.45
CA SER A 60 -7.70 -7.68 -2.59
C SER A 60 -6.81 -7.49 -1.35
N LEU A 61 -7.38 -7.61 -0.15
CA LEU A 61 -6.62 -7.53 1.10
C LEU A 61 -5.55 -8.63 1.20
N LYS A 62 -5.87 -9.87 0.83
CA LYS A 62 -4.90 -10.98 0.82
C LYS A 62 -3.77 -10.74 -0.19
N ASP A 63 -4.10 -10.20 -1.37
CA ASP A 63 -3.10 -9.87 -2.39
C ASP A 63 -2.18 -8.73 -1.92
N ILE A 64 -2.72 -7.74 -1.22
CA ILE A 64 -1.93 -6.66 -0.60
C ILE A 64 -1.00 -7.21 0.47
N ASP A 65 -1.51 -8.06 1.38
CA ASP A 65 -0.71 -8.67 2.45
C ASP A 65 0.45 -9.50 1.90
N LYS A 66 0.20 -10.25 0.82
CA LYS A 66 1.24 -10.98 0.09
C LYS A 66 2.30 -10.04 -0.49
N LYS A 67 1.89 -8.95 -1.15
CA LYS A 67 2.83 -7.96 -1.71
C LYS A 67 3.66 -7.27 -0.64
N ILE A 68 3.07 -6.96 0.52
CA ILE A 68 3.78 -6.40 1.68
C ILE A 68 4.83 -7.40 2.17
N SER A 69 4.47 -8.67 2.33
CA SER A 69 5.39 -9.73 2.75
C SER A 69 6.56 -9.92 1.77
N GLU A 70 6.28 -9.92 0.46
CA GLU A 70 7.30 -9.97 -0.58
C GLU A 70 8.23 -8.76 -0.54
N THR A 71 7.68 -7.57 -0.28
CA THR A 71 8.44 -6.32 -0.18
C THR A 71 9.36 -6.33 1.03
N ASN A 72 8.86 -6.76 2.20
CA ASN A 72 9.66 -6.94 3.41
C ASN A 72 10.81 -7.93 3.18
N ASN A 73 10.55 -9.06 2.52
CA ASN A 73 11.60 -10.02 2.18
C ASN A 73 12.69 -9.43 1.27
N ARG A 74 12.30 -8.58 0.29
CA ARG A 74 13.26 -7.88 -0.57
C ARG A 74 14.08 -6.86 0.22
N LEU A 75 13.44 -6.11 1.12
CA LEU A 75 14.12 -5.15 1.99
C LEU A 75 15.14 -5.84 2.91
N SER A 76 14.78 -6.96 3.54
CA SER A 76 15.72 -7.73 4.37
C SER A 76 16.91 -8.26 3.57
N LYS A 77 16.69 -8.71 2.32
CA LYS A 77 17.79 -9.11 1.44
C LYS A 77 18.71 -7.93 1.11
N MET A 78 18.14 -6.77 0.78
CA MET A 78 18.91 -5.55 0.52
C MET A 78 19.71 -5.11 1.75
N GLU A 79 19.12 -5.16 2.95
CA GLU A 79 19.80 -4.83 4.19
C GLU A 79 21.02 -5.73 4.43
N ASN A 80 20.87 -7.04 4.18
CA ASN A 80 21.98 -7.99 4.29
C ASN A 80 23.08 -7.71 3.26
N THR A 81 22.71 -7.45 1.99
CA THR A 81 23.70 -7.08 0.96
C THR A 81 24.43 -5.78 1.32
N ILE A 82 23.73 -4.79 1.89
CA ILE A 82 24.35 -3.55 2.36
C ILE A 82 25.34 -3.83 3.50
N LYS A 83 24.98 -4.68 4.47
CA LYS A 83 25.89 -5.10 5.55
C LYS A 83 27.15 -5.75 5.00
N GLU A 84 27.00 -6.68 4.04
CA GLU A 84 28.14 -7.33 3.37
C GLU A 84 29.03 -6.30 2.66
N ILE A 85 28.46 -5.35 1.91
CA ILE A 85 29.21 -4.28 1.25
C ILE A 85 29.99 -3.45 2.28
N VAL A 86 29.37 -3.07 3.39
CA VAL A 86 30.02 -2.32 4.47
C VAL A 86 31.19 -3.11 5.06
N ASP A 87 31.03 -4.42 5.27
CA ASP A 87 32.10 -5.27 5.80
C ASP A 87 33.25 -5.45 4.80
N TYR A 88 32.96 -5.57 3.50
CA TYR A 88 33.98 -5.55 2.46
C TYR A 88 34.71 -4.20 2.38
N ALA A 89 33.99 -3.08 2.51
CA ALA A 89 34.59 -1.75 2.51
C ALA A 89 35.55 -1.55 3.69
N LYS A 90 35.18 -2.02 4.89
CA LYS A 90 36.08 -2.00 6.06
C LYS A 90 37.37 -2.79 5.81
N LYS A 91 37.28 -3.98 5.21
CA LYS A 91 38.47 -4.80 4.84
C LYS A 91 39.32 -4.17 3.73
N LEU A 92 38.72 -3.39 2.84
CA LEU A 92 39.47 -2.63 1.84
C LEU A 92 40.25 -1.47 2.47
N ALA A 93 39.66 -0.77 3.46
CA ALA A 93 40.39 0.27 4.20
C ALA A 93 41.65 -0.29 4.90
N THR A 94 41.60 -1.50 5.45
CA THR A 94 42.79 -2.18 6.00
C THR A 94 43.86 -2.52 4.93
N LYS A 95 43.54 -2.55 3.63
CA LYS A 95 44.58 -2.68 2.58
C LYS A 95 45.41 -1.41 2.42
N THR A 96 44.86 -0.24 2.77
CA THR A 96 45.64 1.00 2.87
C THR A 96 46.74 0.86 3.92
N GLU A 97 46.44 0.19 5.05
CA GLU A 97 47.44 -0.11 6.09
C GLU A 97 48.54 -1.05 5.56
N VAL A 98 48.20 -2.02 4.70
CA VAL A 98 49.19 -2.87 4.01
C VAL A 98 50.05 -2.06 3.03
N ALA A 99 49.51 -1.02 2.39
CA ALA A 99 50.28 -0.12 1.54
C ALA A 99 51.26 0.75 2.35
N GLU A 100 50.87 1.17 3.55
CA GLU A 100 51.78 1.85 4.49
C GLU A 100 52.87 0.91 5.00
N LEU A 101 52.53 -0.34 5.30
CA LEU A 101 53.49 -1.38 5.70
C LEU A 101 54.49 -1.68 4.56
N LYS A 102 54.02 -1.66 3.31
CA LYS A 102 54.87 -1.76 2.12
C LYS A 102 55.81 -0.55 1.99
N ASN A 103 55.34 0.67 2.22
CA ASN A 103 56.19 1.86 2.25
C ASN A 103 57.24 1.79 3.37
N LEU A 104 56.87 1.29 4.55
CA LEU A 104 57.79 1.13 5.67
C LEU A 104 58.88 0.08 5.36
N ILE A 105 58.49 -1.02 4.71
CA ILE A 105 59.42 -2.05 4.21
C ILE A 105 60.32 -1.49 3.11
N ASP A 106 59.81 -0.68 2.17
CA ASP A 106 60.63 -0.03 1.15
C ASP A 106 61.64 0.97 1.75
N ILE A 107 61.30 1.67 2.84
CA ILE A 107 62.24 2.52 3.60
C ILE A 107 63.32 1.68 4.29
N TYR A 108 62.96 0.53 4.85
CA TYR A 108 63.88 -0.34 5.59
C TYR A 108 64.67 -1.32 4.70
N ASN A 109 64.31 -1.47 3.43
CA ASN A 109 64.99 -2.40 2.52
C ASN A 109 66.34 -1.79 2.09
N PRO A 110 67.48 -2.37 2.53
CA PRO A 110 68.81 -1.82 2.23
C PRO A 110 69.19 -1.91 0.75
N LEU A 111 68.41 -2.61 -0.09
CA LEU A 111 68.61 -2.69 -1.53
C LEU A 111 68.03 -1.49 -2.31
N LYS A 112 67.16 -0.69 -1.69
CA LYS A 112 66.56 0.53 -2.29
C LYS A 112 66.76 1.79 -1.45
N SER A 113 67.10 1.65 -0.17
CA SER A 113 67.46 2.79 0.67
C SER A 113 68.77 3.38 0.21
N ASN A 114 68.72 4.54 -0.45
CA ASN A 114 69.87 5.41 -0.57
C ASN A 114 70.16 5.98 0.82
N PHE A 115 70.91 5.25 1.64
CA PHE A 115 71.35 5.74 2.93
C PHE A 115 72.31 6.90 2.72
N VAL A 116 71.77 8.11 2.85
CA VAL A 116 72.53 9.34 2.80
C VAL A 116 73.29 9.49 4.12
N THR A 117 74.60 9.57 4.06
CA THR A 117 75.47 9.78 5.22
C THR A 117 75.26 11.19 5.80
N LYS A 118 75.59 11.37 7.09
CA LYS A 118 75.42 12.67 7.78
C LYS A 118 76.14 13.81 7.04
N GLU A 119 77.28 13.51 6.42
CA GLU A 119 78.08 14.44 5.63
C GLU A 119 77.37 14.86 4.33
N GLU A 120 76.72 13.92 3.64
CA GLU A 120 75.93 14.20 2.44
C GLU A 120 74.67 15.03 2.77
N VAL A 121 74.03 14.79 3.92
CA VAL A 121 72.90 15.61 4.40
C VAL A 121 73.35 17.04 4.70
N GLU A 122 74.51 17.21 5.36
CA GLU A 122 75.09 18.53 5.62
C GLU A 122 75.46 19.27 4.33
N GLN A 123 75.98 18.55 3.32
CA GLN A 123 76.24 19.13 2.00
C GLN A 123 74.96 19.57 1.28
N MET A 124 73.88 18.77 1.32
CA MET A 124 72.60 19.18 0.73
C MET A 124 72.02 20.43 1.40
N ILE A 125 72.12 20.55 2.73
CA ILE A 125 71.62 21.70 3.49
C ILE A 125 72.44 22.96 3.16
N ARG A 126 73.77 22.85 3.08
CA ARG A 126 74.66 23.96 2.66
C ARG A 126 74.39 24.39 1.22
N SER A 127 74.16 23.44 0.32
CA SER A 127 73.84 23.71 -1.09
C SER A 127 72.48 24.42 -1.25
N LYS A 128 71.50 24.11 -0.40
CA LYS A 128 70.20 24.80 -0.38
C LYS A 128 70.26 26.21 0.21
N ASN A 129 71.11 26.44 1.21
CA ASN A 129 71.27 27.76 1.83
C ASN A 129 72.16 28.72 1.02
N ASN A 130 73.02 28.22 0.13
CA ASN A 130 73.82 29.05 -0.78
C ASN A 130 73.10 29.45 -2.08
N ASN A 131 71.86 28.97 -2.30
CA ASN A 131 71.04 29.27 -3.47
C ASN A 131 69.87 30.23 -3.14
N LYS A 132 70.05 31.07 -2.11
CA LYS A 132 69.15 32.16 -1.75
C LYS A 132 69.90 33.48 -1.74
#